data_AF-A0A955CKK7-F1
#
_entry.id   AF-A0A955CKK7-F1
#
_cell.length_a   1.000
_cell.length_b   1.000
_cell.length_c   1.000
_cell.angle_alpha   90.00
_cell.angle_beta   90.00
_cell.angle_gamma   90.00
#
_symmetry.space_group_name_H-M   'P 1'
#
loop_
_entity.id
_entity.type
_entity.pdbx_description
1 polymer ?
#
loop_
_entity_poly.entity_id
_entity_poly.type
_entity_poly.pdbx_seq_one_letter_code
_entity_poly.pdbx_strand_id
1 'polypeptide(L)'
;MENKTADTKAAEHQPSFLVRHEFLIRRLHSLSGLIPVGAYMCVHLLVNASVLDSPGAFQRNVYQIHSLGNLLPLVEWVFIFIPILFHAIFGIVIIQGGLPNTSSYPRVANYRYTLQRVTGVIAFFFIMWHVFHMHGWFHGEAWLERIHPLMGGMFKPFNAASSAGAAIHGHPLIQVVYAVGILSCVFHLANGIWTMGITWGVWISPGSQRRASYACLAFGLVLAAVGMGALSGFGTMDEEKVQEAVELENRLYNSRVSAGEIDPNEEKRSPSGESASSPAVEARAPRTELDSASR
;
A
#
# COMPACT_ATOMS: atom_id res chain seq x y z
N MET A 1 -9.82 -70.37 -27.50
CA MET A 1 -10.57 -69.29 -26.82
C MET A 1 -9.55 -68.33 -26.25
N GLU A 2 -9.44 -67.15 -26.85
CA GLU A 2 -8.45 -66.12 -26.53
C GLU A 2 -8.57 -65.62 -25.09
N ASN A 3 -7.43 -65.60 -24.40
CA ASN A 3 -7.27 -64.91 -23.14
C ASN A 3 -7.01 -63.44 -23.46
N LYS A 4 -8.04 -62.59 -23.26
CA LYS A 4 -8.00 -61.15 -23.51
C LYS A 4 -7.22 -60.51 -22.35
N THR A 5 -5.90 -60.41 -22.50
CA THR A 5 -5.04 -59.65 -21.59
C THR A 5 -5.49 -58.19 -21.59
N ALA A 6 -6.02 -57.76 -20.45
CA ALA A 6 -6.34 -56.37 -20.17
C ALA A 6 -5.05 -55.55 -20.09
N ASP A 7 -4.71 -54.90 -21.20
CA ASP A 7 -3.67 -53.87 -21.28
C ASP A 7 -4.20 -52.60 -20.61
N THR A 8 -4.20 -52.60 -19.27
CA THR A 8 -4.50 -51.39 -18.48
C THR A 8 -3.26 -50.50 -18.56
N LYS A 9 -3.15 -49.70 -19.63
CA LYS A 9 -2.21 -48.58 -19.67
C LYS A 9 -2.54 -47.65 -18.52
N ALA A 10 -1.78 -47.74 -17.44
CA ALA A 10 -1.76 -46.72 -16.40
C ALA A 10 -1.35 -45.41 -17.08
N ALA A 11 -2.32 -44.50 -17.24
CA ALA A 11 -2.02 -43.15 -17.70
C ALA A 11 -1.11 -42.50 -16.66
N GLU A 12 0.17 -42.31 -16.99
CA GLU A 12 1.10 -41.55 -16.16
C GLU A 12 0.53 -40.14 -15.96
N HIS A 13 0.04 -39.87 -14.75
CA HIS A 13 -0.46 -38.55 -14.40
C HIS A 13 0.73 -37.61 -14.24
N GLN A 14 1.05 -36.88 -15.30
CA GLN A 14 2.10 -35.88 -15.28
C GLN A 14 1.78 -34.84 -14.20
N PRO A 15 2.73 -34.53 -13.29
CA PRO A 15 2.49 -33.58 -12.21
C PRO A 15 2.10 -32.21 -12.79
N SER A 16 1.17 -31.54 -12.13
CA SER A 16 0.69 -30.22 -12.56
C SER A 16 1.84 -29.20 -12.63
N PHE A 17 1.67 -28.12 -13.40
CA PHE A 17 2.66 -27.04 -13.50
C PHE A 17 3.09 -26.51 -12.12
N LEU A 18 2.13 -26.35 -11.19
CA LEU A 18 2.40 -25.83 -9.85
C LEU A 18 3.30 -26.77 -9.04
N VAL A 19 3.13 -28.08 -9.16
CA VAL A 19 3.98 -29.07 -8.48
C VAL A 19 5.38 -29.07 -9.08
N ARG A 20 5.49 -29.05 -10.42
CA ARG A 20 6.79 -29.04 -11.12
C ARG A 20 7.64 -27.81 -10.81
N HIS A 21 6.99 -26.66 -10.60
CA HIS A 21 7.68 -25.38 -10.36
C HIS A 21 7.53 -24.87 -8.92
N GLU A 22 7.16 -25.73 -7.97
CA GLU A 22 6.88 -25.34 -6.58
C GLU A 22 8.03 -24.55 -5.95
N PHE A 23 9.26 -25.04 -6.11
CA PHE A 23 10.46 -24.38 -5.55
C PHE A 23 10.58 -22.93 -6.07
N LEU A 24 10.49 -22.73 -7.38
CA LEU A 24 10.60 -21.41 -8.00
C LEU A 24 9.48 -20.48 -7.55
N ILE A 25 8.23 -20.97 -7.54
CA ILE A 25 7.07 -20.19 -7.12
C ILE A 25 7.22 -19.73 -5.67
N ARG A 26 7.65 -20.62 -4.76
CA ARG A 26 7.89 -20.27 -3.34
C ARG A 26 9.01 -19.24 -3.18
N ARG A 27 10.07 -19.33 -4.00
CA ARG A 27 11.16 -18.34 -4.03
C ARG A 27 10.66 -16.98 -4.52
N LEU A 28 9.93 -16.94 -5.63
CA LEU A 28 9.35 -15.72 -6.16
C LEU A 28 8.37 -15.10 -5.16
N HIS A 29 7.53 -15.90 -4.49
CA HIS A 29 6.59 -15.42 -3.47
C HIS A 29 7.34 -14.78 -2.29
N SER A 30 8.42 -15.41 -1.84
CA SER A 30 9.29 -14.86 -0.81
C SER A 30 9.98 -13.57 -1.25
N LEU A 31 10.44 -13.51 -2.51
CA LEU A 31 11.14 -12.35 -3.07
C LEU A 31 10.18 -11.16 -3.24
N SER A 32 8.98 -11.38 -3.78
CA SER A 32 7.97 -10.34 -3.95
C SER A 32 7.51 -9.77 -2.61
N GLY A 33 7.42 -10.62 -1.58
CA GLY A 33 7.05 -10.19 -0.23
C GLY A 33 8.05 -9.22 0.40
N LEU A 34 9.35 -9.40 0.16
CA LEU A 34 10.36 -8.50 0.71
C LEU A 34 10.69 -7.32 -0.19
N ILE A 35 11.06 -7.57 -1.44
CA ILE A 35 11.74 -6.57 -2.26
C ILE A 35 10.77 -5.50 -2.72
N PRO A 36 9.73 -5.79 -3.53
CA PRO A 36 8.76 -4.77 -3.89
C PRO A 36 7.80 -4.45 -2.73
N VAL A 37 7.12 -5.45 -2.16
CA VAL A 37 6.05 -5.20 -1.18
C VAL A 37 6.59 -4.67 0.14
N GLY A 38 7.63 -5.32 0.69
CA GLY A 38 8.26 -4.91 1.95
C GLY A 38 8.93 -3.53 1.85
N ALA A 39 9.66 -3.25 0.77
CA ALA A 39 10.25 -1.92 0.58
C ALA A 39 9.18 -0.84 0.39
N TYR A 40 8.15 -1.10 -0.42
CA TYR A 40 7.00 -0.19 -0.56
C TYR A 40 6.37 0.09 0.79
N MET A 41 6.12 -0.93 1.61
CA MET A 41 5.52 -0.76 2.92
C MET A 41 6.35 0.13 3.85
N CYS A 42 7.68 -0.02 3.86
CA CYS A 42 8.57 0.86 4.61
C CYS A 42 8.48 2.32 4.15
N VAL A 43 8.57 2.56 2.83
CA VAL A 43 8.46 3.91 2.26
C VAL A 43 7.08 4.49 2.53
N HIS A 44 6.03 3.71 2.34
CA HIS A 44 4.65 4.11 2.58
C HIS A 44 4.45 4.56 4.03
N LEU A 45 4.88 3.78 5.02
CA LEU A 45 4.74 4.17 6.43
C LEU A 45 5.60 5.39 6.79
N LEU A 46 6.82 5.51 6.26
CA LEU A 46 7.69 6.66 6.51
C LEU A 46 7.12 7.95 5.91
N VAL A 47 6.62 7.90 4.67
CA VAL A 47 5.98 9.05 4.02
C VAL A 47 4.73 9.44 4.81
N ASN A 48 3.87 8.50 5.19
CA ASN A 48 2.69 8.79 6.01
C ASN A 48 3.07 9.40 7.38
N ALA A 49 4.12 8.89 8.04
CA ALA A 49 4.57 9.41 9.33
C ALA A 49 5.07 10.87 9.26
N SER A 50 5.42 11.39 8.08
CA SER A 50 5.79 12.80 7.94
C SER A 50 4.65 13.79 8.26
N VAL A 51 3.40 13.31 8.37
CA VAL A 51 2.29 14.13 8.90
C VAL A 51 2.54 14.58 10.35
N LEU A 52 3.32 13.80 11.12
CA LEU A 52 3.72 14.14 12.48
C LEU A 52 4.62 15.39 12.53
N ASP A 53 5.39 15.64 11.48
CA ASP A 53 6.20 16.86 11.37
C ASP A 53 5.31 18.05 11.01
N SER A 54 4.45 17.90 9.99
CA SER A 54 3.37 18.84 9.66
C SER A 54 2.52 18.31 8.49
N PRO A 55 1.26 18.78 8.34
CA PRO A 55 0.47 18.55 7.12
C PRO A 55 1.22 18.94 5.84
N GLY A 56 1.97 20.05 5.88
CA GLY A 56 2.76 20.52 4.75
C GLY A 56 3.95 19.62 4.40
N ALA A 57 4.59 18.98 5.37
CA ALA A 57 5.66 18.01 5.12
C ALA A 57 5.13 16.79 4.37
N PHE A 58 4.01 16.24 4.84
CA PHE A 58 3.32 15.15 4.15
C PHE A 58 2.90 15.53 2.73
N GLN A 59 2.24 16.69 2.56
CA GLN A 59 1.81 17.17 1.25
C GLN A 59 2.98 17.32 0.26
N ARG A 60 4.14 17.81 0.71
CA ARG A 60 5.35 17.92 -0.14
C ARG A 60 5.87 16.56 -0.59
N ASN A 61 5.90 15.58 0.30
CA ASN A 61 6.31 14.21 -0.05
C ASN A 61 5.35 13.58 -1.07
N VAL A 62 4.04 13.83 -0.93
CA VAL A 62 3.03 13.40 -1.90
C VAL A 62 3.24 14.08 -3.25
N TYR A 63 3.48 15.39 -3.29
CA TYR A 63 3.84 16.07 -4.55
C TYR A 63 5.08 15.45 -5.22
N GLN A 64 6.10 15.08 -4.44
CA GLN A 64 7.29 14.43 -4.99
C GLN A 64 6.98 13.07 -5.63
N ILE A 65 6.10 12.27 -5.03
CA ILE A 65 5.65 11.00 -5.62
C ILE A 65 4.88 11.27 -6.93
N HIS A 66 3.95 12.24 -6.91
CA HIS A 66 3.13 12.59 -8.07
C HIS A 66 3.88 13.34 -9.17
N SER A 67 5.12 13.79 -8.93
CA SER A 67 5.98 14.41 -9.94
C SER A 67 6.35 13.47 -11.09
N LEU A 68 6.20 12.15 -10.89
CA LEU A 68 6.36 11.14 -11.94
C LEU A 68 5.29 11.24 -13.04
N GLY A 69 4.21 11.99 -12.82
CA GLY A 69 3.18 12.26 -13.83
C GLY A 69 2.61 10.98 -14.45
N ASN A 70 2.60 10.90 -15.78
CA ASN A 70 2.07 9.76 -16.53
C ASN A 70 2.87 8.46 -16.36
N LEU A 71 4.09 8.54 -15.79
CA LEU A 71 4.88 7.35 -15.48
C LEU A 71 4.46 6.69 -14.15
N LEU A 72 3.80 7.44 -13.27
CA LEU A 72 3.41 6.96 -11.94
C LEU A 72 2.58 5.66 -12.00
N PRO A 73 1.51 5.53 -12.82
CA PRO A 73 0.74 4.29 -12.86
C PRO A 73 1.57 3.07 -13.28
N LEU A 74 2.51 3.24 -14.23
CA LEU A 74 3.39 2.16 -14.66
C LEU A 74 4.28 1.70 -13.50
N VAL A 75 4.87 2.65 -12.76
CA VAL A 75 5.71 2.37 -11.58
C VAL A 75 4.91 1.66 -10.50
N GLU A 76 3.70 2.13 -10.20
CA GLU A 76 2.82 1.51 -9.21
C GLU A 76 2.42 0.08 -9.61
N TRP A 77 2.08 -0.17 -10.87
CA TRP A 77 1.74 -1.52 -11.32
C TRP A 77 2.92 -2.48 -11.25
N VAL A 78 4.10 -2.06 -11.71
CA VAL A 78 5.29 -2.91 -11.76
C VAL A 78 5.86 -3.20 -10.37
N PHE A 79 5.92 -2.19 -9.49
CA PHE A 79 6.60 -2.30 -8.20
C PHE A 79 5.66 -2.48 -7.01
N ILE A 80 4.35 -2.28 -7.16
CA ILE A 80 3.37 -2.39 -6.07
C ILE A 80 2.28 -3.42 -6.41
N PHE A 81 1.42 -3.15 -7.41
CA PHE A 81 0.21 -3.95 -7.62
C PHE A 81 0.48 -5.37 -8.13
N ILE A 82 1.33 -5.55 -9.15
CA ILE A 82 1.63 -6.91 -9.65
C ILE A 82 2.33 -7.74 -8.56
N PRO A 83 3.37 -7.25 -7.87
CA PRO A 83 4.03 -8.03 -6.84
C PRO A 83 3.14 -8.35 -5.63
N ILE A 84 2.30 -7.40 -5.19
CA ILE A 84 1.41 -7.62 -4.05
C ILE A 84 0.28 -8.59 -4.39
N LEU A 85 -0.28 -8.52 -5.60
CA LEU A 85 -1.29 -9.48 -6.07
C LEU A 85 -0.71 -10.89 -6.14
N PHE A 86 0.47 -11.03 -6.74
CA PHE A 86 1.16 -12.32 -6.78
C PHE A 86 1.48 -12.84 -5.37
N HIS A 87 2.01 -11.99 -4.48
CA HIS A 87 2.30 -12.36 -3.10
C HIS A 87 1.03 -12.80 -2.35
N ALA A 88 -0.05 -12.03 -2.43
CA ALA A 88 -1.31 -12.30 -1.76
C ALA A 88 -1.97 -13.60 -2.26
N ILE A 89 -2.13 -13.76 -3.57
CA ILE A 89 -2.82 -14.91 -4.17
C ILE A 89 -2.08 -16.21 -3.84
N PHE A 90 -0.76 -16.26 -4.05
CA PHE A 90 0.03 -17.45 -3.70
C PHE A 90 0.17 -17.63 -2.19
N GLY A 91 0.14 -16.54 -1.41
CA GLY A 91 0.08 -16.59 0.05
C GLY A 91 -1.14 -17.36 0.56
N ILE A 92 -2.33 -17.11 -0.01
CA ILE A 92 -3.55 -17.85 0.31
C ILE A 92 -3.41 -19.34 -0.04
N VAL A 93 -2.84 -19.68 -1.20
CA VAL A 93 -2.56 -21.08 -1.57
C VAL A 93 -1.63 -21.75 -0.55
N ILE A 94 -0.58 -21.05 -0.09
CA ILE A 94 0.35 -21.56 0.93
C ILE A 94 -0.34 -21.75 2.29
N ILE A 95 -1.31 -20.89 2.63
CA ILE A 95 -2.09 -20.99 3.88
C ILE A 95 -2.97 -22.24 3.88
N GLN A 96 -3.58 -22.60 2.75
CA GLN A 96 -4.45 -23.79 2.63
C GLN A 96 -3.73 -25.10 2.96
N GLY A 97 -2.42 -25.19 2.70
CA GLY A 97 -1.59 -26.33 3.10
C GLY A 97 -1.02 -26.26 4.52
N GLY A 98 -1.47 -25.31 5.34
CA GLY A 98 -0.89 -25.05 6.66
C GLY A 98 -1.28 -26.07 7.72
N LEU A 99 -0.29 -26.60 8.45
CA LEU A 99 -0.50 -27.49 9.60
C LEU A 99 -0.10 -26.79 10.93
N PRO A 100 -0.98 -25.98 11.55
CA PRO A 100 -0.69 -25.38 12.85
C PRO A 100 -0.70 -26.45 13.96
N ASN A 101 0.27 -26.39 14.88
CA ASN A 101 0.39 -27.33 15.99
C ASN A 101 0.62 -26.63 17.34
N THR A 102 0.19 -25.37 17.46
CA THR A 102 0.41 -24.53 18.65
C THR A 102 -0.33 -25.03 19.89
N SER A 103 -1.41 -25.79 19.75
CA SER A 103 -2.13 -26.42 20.87
C SER A 103 -1.32 -27.53 21.54
N SER A 104 -0.65 -28.38 20.74
CA SER A 104 0.16 -29.50 21.24
C SER A 104 1.60 -29.08 21.56
N TYR A 105 2.14 -28.09 20.84
CA TYR A 105 3.52 -27.63 20.98
C TYR A 105 3.60 -26.09 21.01
N PRO A 106 3.44 -25.47 22.20
CA PRO A 106 3.43 -24.02 22.36
C PRO A 106 4.85 -23.42 22.33
N ARG A 107 5.58 -23.64 21.24
CA ARG A 107 6.94 -23.09 21.02
C ARG A 107 6.87 -21.79 20.24
N VAL A 108 7.80 -20.86 20.51
CA VAL A 108 7.88 -19.56 19.80
C VAL A 108 7.86 -19.72 18.28
N ALA A 109 8.61 -20.69 17.74
CA ALA A 109 8.62 -20.97 16.30
C ALA A 109 7.24 -21.36 15.75
N ASN A 110 6.48 -22.16 16.50
CA ASN A 110 5.13 -22.59 16.11
C ASN A 110 4.13 -21.42 16.16
N TYR A 111 4.23 -20.56 17.18
CA TYR A 111 3.42 -19.34 17.24
C TYR A 111 3.72 -18.42 16.07
N ARG A 112 4.98 -18.20 15.74
CA ARG A 112 5.38 -17.37 14.59
C ARG A 112 4.88 -17.93 13.27
N TYR A 113 4.95 -19.24 13.09
CA TYR A 113 4.40 -19.93 11.92
C TYR A 113 2.88 -19.69 11.77
N THR A 114 2.13 -19.78 12.86
CA THR A 114 0.68 -19.53 12.88
C THR A 114 0.37 -18.05 12.67
N LEU A 115 1.05 -17.16 13.40
CA LEU A 115 0.84 -15.72 13.32
C LEU A 115 1.20 -15.16 11.94
N GLN A 116 2.20 -15.70 11.23
CA GLN A 116 2.47 -15.31 9.83
C GLN A 116 1.23 -15.48 8.95
N ARG A 117 0.48 -16.57 9.14
CA ARG A 117 -0.72 -16.88 8.34
C ARG A 117 -1.90 -16.02 8.77
N VAL A 118 -2.15 -15.94 10.07
CA VAL A 118 -3.24 -15.12 10.62
C VAL A 118 -3.06 -13.65 10.21
N THR A 119 -1.89 -13.08 10.42
CA THR A 119 -1.59 -11.70 10.02
C THR A 119 -1.59 -11.52 8.50
N GLY A 120 -1.23 -12.53 7.72
CA GLY A 120 -1.33 -12.50 6.26
C GLY A 120 -2.77 -12.41 5.77
N VAL A 121 -3.69 -13.15 6.40
CA VAL A 121 -5.14 -13.06 6.09
C VAL A 121 -5.70 -11.72 6.52
N ILE A 122 -5.34 -11.23 7.71
CA ILE A 122 -5.78 -9.91 8.18
C ILE A 122 -5.25 -8.82 7.23
N ALA A 123 -3.96 -8.86 6.88
CA ALA A 123 -3.34 -7.92 5.94
C ALA A 123 -4.01 -7.96 4.56
N PHE A 124 -4.37 -9.14 4.06
CA PHE A 124 -5.09 -9.28 2.78
C PHE A 124 -6.39 -8.48 2.77
N PHE A 125 -7.28 -8.73 3.74
CA PHE A 125 -8.55 -8.01 3.81
C PHE A 125 -8.38 -6.52 4.16
N PHE A 126 -7.44 -6.21 5.06
CA PHE A 126 -7.12 -4.83 5.39
C PHE A 126 -6.64 -4.05 4.17
N ILE A 127 -5.75 -4.59 3.35
CA ILE A 127 -5.22 -3.91 2.16
C ILE A 127 -6.32 -3.74 1.11
N MET A 128 -7.17 -4.74 0.90
CA MET A 128 -8.33 -4.60 0.01
C MET A 128 -9.22 -3.43 0.44
N TRP A 129 -9.56 -3.37 1.73
CA TRP A 129 -10.38 -2.30 2.29
C TRP A 129 -9.64 -0.94 2.31
N HIS A 130 -8.35 -0.91 2.63
CA HIS A 130 -7.54 0.30 2.66
C HIS A 130 -7.45 0.95 1.28
N VAL A 131 -7.18 0.16 0.24
CA VAL A 131 -7.13 0.65 -1.15
C VAL A 131 -8.53 1.09 -1.61
N PHE A 132 -9.61 0.44 -1.17
CA PHE A 132 -10.97 0.92 -1.41
C PHE A 132 -11.21 2.27 -0.73
N HIS A 133 -10.96 2.35 0.57
CA HIS A 133 -11.23 3.52 1.39
C HIS A 133 -10.45 4.74 0.89
N MET A 134 -9.16 4.57 0.57
CA MET A 134 -8.32 5.68 0.12
C MET A 134 -8.43 5.95 -1.38
N HIS A 135 -8.44 4.92 -2.23
CA HIS A 135 -8.30 5.08 -3.69
C HIS A 135 -9.49 4.57 -4.52
N GLY A 136 -10.45 3.90 -3.90
CA GLY A 136 -11.65 3.44 -4.58
C GLY A 136 -11.46 2.28 -5.55
N TRP A 137 -10.28 1.65 -5.60
CA TRP A 137 -9.86 0.61 -6.57
C TRP A 137 -9.75 1.08 -8.03
N PHE A 138 -10.78 1.70 -8.59
CA PHE A 138 -10.85 2.14 -9.98
C PHE A 138 -11.03 3.66 -10.06
N HIS A 139 -10.38 4.30 -11.04
CA HIS A 139 -10.32 5.77 -11.18
C HIS A 139 -11.32 6.31 -12.22
N GLY A 140 -12.50 5.70 -12.34
CA GLY A 140 -13.56 6.21 -13.22
C GLY A 140 -14.53 7.11 -12.44
N GLU A 141 -14.87 8.28 -12.97
CA GLU A 141 -15.74 9.25 -12.30
C GLU A 141 -17.07 8.63 -11.83
N ALA A 142 -17.81 7.99 -12.72
CA ALA A 142 -19.09 7.33 -12.40
C ALA A 142 -18.97 6.20 -11.35
N TRP A 143 -17.77 5.62 -11.21
CA TRP A 143 -17.49 4.65 -10.16
C TRP A 143 -17.20 5.35 -8.83
N LEU A 144 -16.30 6.33 -8.82
CA LEU A 144 -15.93 7.11 -7.65
C LEU A 144 -17.15 7.80 -7.02
N GLU A 145 -18.02 8.40 -7.82
CA GLU A 145 -19.28 9.00 -7.35
C GLU A 145 -20.18 8.00 -6.62
N ARG A 146 -20.25 6.75 -7.11
CA ARG A 146 -21.10 5.71 -6.52
C ARG A 146 -20.53 5.18 -5.20
N ILE A 147 -19.21 5.12 -5.05
CA ILE A 147 -18.56 4.57 -3.85
C ILE A 147 -18.24 5.63 -2.80
N HIS A 148 -18.22 6.92 -3.15
CA HIS A 148 -17.93 7.99 -2.21
C HIS A 148 -18.87 8.00 -0.99
N PRO A 149 -20.20 7.78 -1.12
CA PRO A 149 -21.09 7.60 0.04
C PRO A 149 -20.77 6.38 0.91
N LEU A 150 -20.06 5.39 0.36
CA LEU A 150 -19.56 4.20 1.06
C LEU A 150 -18.15 4.41 1.63
N MET A 151 -17.68 5.67 1.68
CA MET A 151 -16.32 6.04 2.09
C MET A 151 -15.23 5.47 1.18
N GLY A 152 -15.50 5.30 -0.11
CA GLY A 152 -14.50 4.87 -1.10
C GLY A 152 -13.85 6.06 -1.80
N GLY A 153 -12.54 5.99 -2.04
CA GLY A 153 -11.81 7.02 -2.81
C GLY A 153 -11.63 8.34 -2.07
N MET A 154 -11.44 8.30 -0.74
CA MET A 154 -11.39 9.48 0.11
C MET A 154 -10.10 10.30 -0.02
N PHE A 155 -9.00 9.69 -0.48
CA PHE A 155 -7.70 10.36 -0.56
C PHE A 155 -7.59 11.22 -1.82
N LYS A 156 -7.20 12.48 -1.65
CA LYS A 156 -6.96 13.44 -2.74
C LYS A 156 -5.52 13.93 -2.68
N PRO A 157 -4.67 13.63 -3.68
CA PRO A 157 -3.23 13.87 -3.57
C PRO A 157 -2.83 15.35 -3.54
N PHE A 158 -3.67 16.27 -4.00
CA PHE A 158 -3.43 17.72 -3.88
C PHE A 158 -4.05 18.32 -2.61
N ASN A 159 -4.75 17.51 -1.82
CA ASN A 159 -5.27 17.82 -0.49
C ASN A 159 -4.94 16.64 0.45
N ALA A 160 -3.70 16.19 0.44
CA ALA A 160 -3.31 14.87 0.93
C ALA A 160 -3.49 14.73 2.45
N ALA A 161 -3.01 15.70 3.23
CA ALA A 161 -3.10 15.65 4.68
C ALA A 161 -4.54 15.84 5.14
N SER A 162 -5.25 16.82 4.59
CA SER A 162 -6.64 17.10 4.96
C SER A 162 -7.59 15.95 4.59
N SER A 163 -7.48 15.41 3.37
CA SER A 163 -8.35 14.32 2.91
C SER A 163 -8.08 13.01 3.66
N ALA A 164 -6.81 12.64 3.88
CA ALA A 164 -6.45 11.47 4.69
C ALA A 164 -6.87 11.65 6.15
N GLY A 165 -6.65 12.84 6.72
CA GLY A 165 -7.05 13.19 8.08
C GLY A 165 -8.55 13.06 8.27
N ALA A 166 -9.35 13.70 7.43
CA ALA A 166 -10.82 13.61 7.47
C ALA A 166 -11.33 12.17 7.34
N ALA A 167 -10.75 11.38 6.42
CA ALA A 167 -11.12 9.99 6.19
C ALA A 167 -10.82 9.08 7.41
N ILE A 168 -9.66 9.25 8.04
CA ILE A 168 -9.23 8.42 9.18
C ILE A 168 -9.87 8.88 10.49
N HIS A 169 -10.03 10.19 10.70
CA HIS A 169 -10.66 10.75 11.88
C HIS A 169 -12.17 10.48 11.93
N GLY A 170 -12.82 10.39 10.77
CA GLY A 170 -14.29 10.39 10.64
C GLY A 170 -15.05 9.32 11.43
N HIS A 171 -14.41 8.21 11.85
CA HIS A 171 -15.04 7.25 12.74
C HIS A 171 -14.02 6.43 13.58
N PRO A 172 -14.21 6.22 14.89
CA PRO A 172 -13.25 5.46 15.73
C PRO A 172 -12.97 4.03 15.24
N LEU A 173 -13.99 3.36 14.69
CA LEU A 173 -13.81 2.01 14.12
C LEU A 173 -12.80 1.99 12.96
N ILE A 174 -12.72 3.05 12.16
CA ILE A 174 -11.75 3.17 11.07
C ILE A 174 -10.34 3.13 11.65
N GLN A 175 -10.09 3.88 12.72
CA GLN A 175 -8.79 3.89 13.40
C GLN A 175 -8.44 2.52 13.99
N VAL A 176 -9.40 1.81 14.57
CA VAL A 176 -9.18 0.44 15.07
C VAL A 176 -8.83 -0.52 13.93
N VAL A 177 -9.56 -0.46 12.80
CA VAL A 177 -9.27 -1.27 11.61
C VAL A 177 -7.88 -0.97 11.07
N TYR A 178 -7.50 0.31 10.98
CA TYR A 178 -6.15 0.71 10.60
C TYR A 178 -5.09 0.23 11.58
N ALA A 179 -5.30 0.35 12.89
CA ALA A 179 -4.35 -0.11 13.89
C ALA A 179 -4.10 -1.63 13.77
N VAL A 180 -5.16 -2.43 13.69
CA VAL A 180 -5.07 -3.89 13.51
C VAL A 180 -4.39 -4.25 12.19
N GLY A 181 -4.74 -3.54 11.11
CA GLY A 181 -4.16 -3.71 9.78
C GLY A 181 -2.67 -3.41 9.74
N ILE A 182 -2.28 -2.23 10.22
CA ILE A 182 -0.87 -1.78 10.29
C ILE A 182 -0.04 -2.76 11.11
N LEU A 183 -0.48 -3.11 12.33
CA LEU A 183 0.26 -4.03 13.20
C LEU A 183 0.36 -5.43 12.58
N SER A 184 -0.68 -5.90 11.88
CA SER A 184 -0.65 -7.17 11.16
C SER A 184 0.35 -7.14 10.01
N CYS A 185 0.35 -6.10 9.18
CA CYS A 185 1.33 -5.92 8.10
C CYS A 185 2.76 -5.85 8.65
N VAL A 186 2.98 -5.12 9.75
CA VAL A 186 4.32 -4.96 10.36
C VAL A 186 4.83 -6.28 10.92
N PHE A 187 4.00 -7.02 11.65
CA PHE A 187 4.37 -8.35 12.12
C PHE A 187 4.66 -9.28 10.93
N HIS A 188 3.78 -9.29 9.92
CA HIS A 188 3.90 -10.15 8.75
C HIS A 188 5.20 -9.90 7.99
N LEU A 189 5.59 -8.63 7.82
CA LEU A 189 6.85 -8.25 7.18
C LEU A 189 8.06 -8.61 8.05
N ALA A 190 8.06 -8.26 9.34
CA ALA A 190 9.19 -8.53 10.22
C ALA A 190 9.46 -10.04 10.40
N ASN A 191 8.39 -10.82 10.60
CA ASN A 191 8.50 -12.27 10.68
C ASN A 191 8.77 -12.91 9.29
N GLY A 192 8.28 -12.29 8.22
CA GLY A 192 8.59 -12.64 6.84
C GLY A 192 10.07 -12.49 6.51
N ILE A 193 10.69 -11.37 6.89
CA ILE A 193 12.15 -11.14 6.78
C ILE A 193 12.89 -12.25 7.50
N TRP A 194 12.53 -12.52 8.77
CA TRP A 194 13.15 -13.58 9.55
C TRP A 194 13.04 -14.97 8.88
N THR A 195 11.87 -15.28 8.32
CA THR A 195 11.62 -16.56 7.63
C THR A 195 12.42 -16.63 6.33
N MET A 196 12.47 -15.52 5.59
CA MET A 196 13.22 -15.40 4.35
C MET A 196 14.71 -15.66 4.56
N GLY A 197 15.35 -15.07 5.57
CA GLY A 197 16.77 -15.32 5.75
C GLY A 197 17.11 -16.76 6.18
N ILE A 198 16.14 -17.56 6.67
CA ILE A 198 16.34 -19.02 6.78
C ILE A 198 16.30 -19.64 5.40
N THR A 199 15.21 -19.40 4.66
CA THR A 199 14.98 -20.08 3.38
C THR A 199 16.05 -19.70 2.35
N TRP A 200 16.55 -18.47 2.35
CA TRP A 200 17.61 -17.97 1.47
C TRP A 200 19.03 -18.15 2.03
N GLY A 201 19.18 -18.79 3.20
CA GLY A 201 20.50 -19.17 3.72
C GLY A 201 21.32 -18.01 4.33
N VAL A 202 20.69 -16.90 4.70
CA VAL A 202 21.33 -15.75 5.36
C VAL A 202 21.67 -16.06 6.82
N TRP A 203 20.80 -16.77 7.55
CA TRP A 203 21.05 -17.22 8.93
C TRP A 203 20.80 -18.73 9.12
N ILE A 204 21.84 -19.50 8.86
CA ILE A 204 21.81 -20.97 8.86
C ILE A 204 21.98 -21.55 10.28
N SER A 205 22.82 -20.95 11.12
CA SER A 205 23.14 -21.48 12.44
C SER A 205 22.16 -21.01 13.53
N PRO A 206 21.99 -21.77 14.63
CA PRO A 206 21.15 -21.35 15.76
C PRO A 206 21.54 -19.97 16.33
N GLY A 207 22.85 -19.68 16.41
CA GLY A 207 23.35 -18.38 16.85
C GLY A 207 22.95 -17.23 15.92
N SER A 208 23.02 -17.44 14.60
CA SER A 208 22.58 -16.45 13.62
C SER A 208 21.08 -16.21 13.65
N GLN A 209 20.26 -17.26 13.81
CA GLN A 209 18.80 -17.15 13.94
C GLN A 209 18.37 -16.42 15.22
N ARG A 210 19.13 -16.60 16.31
CA ARG A 210 18.91 -15.86 17.56
C ARG A 210 19.18 -14.36 17.38
N ARG A 211 20.31 -13.99 16.78
CA ARG A 211 20.61 -12.58 16.45
C ARG A 211 19.59 -11.98 15.50
N ALA A 212 19.21 -12.72 14.45
CA ALA A 212 18.18 -12.31 13.51
C ALA A 212 16.82 -12.07 14.19
N SER A 213 16.50 -12.84 15.24
CA SER A 213 15.27 -12.62 16.02
C SER A 213 15.26 -11.24 16.68
N TYR A 214 16.38 -10.81 17.29
CA TYR A 214 16.48 -9.47 17.88
C TYR A 214 16.45 -8.37 16.81
N ALA A 215 17.16 -8.56 15.69
CA ALA A 215 17.16 -7.59 14.60
C ALA A 215 15.76 -7.40 13.98
N CYS A 216 15.04 -8.50 13.69
CA CYS A 216 13.69 -8.44 13.14
C CYS A 216 12.68 -7.90 14.15
N LEU A 217 12.84 -8.20 15.44
CA LEU A 217 12.02 -7.61 16.50
C LEU A 217 12.22 -6.10 16.59
N ALA A 218 13.46 -5.63 16.65
CA ALA A 218 13.76 -4.20 16.68
C ALA A 218 13.22 -3.49 15.44
N PHE A 219 13.44 -4.05 14.25
CA PHE A 219 12.88 -3.56 13.00
C PHE A 219 11.35 -3.46 13.05
N GLY A 220 10.68 -4.52 13.49
CA GLY A 220 9.22 -4.54 13.61
C GLY A 220 8.69 -3.52 14.63
N LEU A 221 9.35 -3.35 15.78
CA LEU A 221 8.95 -2.36 16.78
C LEU A 221 9.12 -0.92 16.27
N VAL A 222 10.22 -0.61 15.58
CA VAL A 222 10.42 0.70 14.95
C VAL A 222 9.34 0.96 13.90
N LEU A 223 9.08 -0.01 13.02
CA LEU A 223 8.09 0.17 11.97
C LEU A 223 6.66 0.26 12.51
N ALA A 224 6.35 -0.46 13.60
CA ALA A 224 5.09 -0.32 14.33
C ALA A 224 4.96 1.08 14.94
N ALA A 225 6.00 1.62 15.56
CA ALA A 225 5.99 2.98 16.11
C ALA A 225 5.76 4.03 15.02
N VAL A 226 6.44 3.89 13.87
CA VAL A 226 6.25 4.77 12.70
C VAL A 226 4.80 4.69 12.19
N GLY A 227 4.28 3.48 11.97
CA GLY A 227 2.93 3.29 11.43
C GLY A 227 1.82 3.73 12.39
N MET A 228 1.95 3.41 13.69
CA MET A 228 1.01 3.86 14.71
C MET A 228 1.10 5.37 14.96
N GLY A 229 2.31 5.95 14.82
CA GLY A 229 2.51 7.39 14.84
C GLY A 229 1.76 8.07 13.69
N ALA A 230 1.92 7.59 12.46
CA ALA A 230 1.18 8.10 11.31
C ALA A 230 -0.34 8.03 11.52
N LEU A 231 -0.84 6.87 12.00
CA LEU A 231 -2.25 6.69 12.33
C LEU A 231 -2.73 7.70 13.38
N SER A 232 -1.95 7.93 14.44
CA SER A 232 -2.26 8.93 15.46
C SER A 232 -2.28 10.35 14.88
N GLY A 233 -1.35 10.66 13.97
CA GLY A 233 -1.27 11.95 13.29
C GLY A 233 -2.56 12.25 12.53
N PHE A 234 -3.01 11.34 11.67
CA PHE A 234 -4.26 11.51 10.93
C PHE A 234 -5.51 11.38 11.82
N GLY A 235 -5.52 10.42 12.75
CA GLY A 235 -6.67 10.13 13.62
C GLY A 235 -7.01 11.25 14.61
N THR A 236 -6.10 12.21 14.82
CA THR A 236 -6.31 13.37 15.69
C THR A 236 -6.54 14.69 14.93
N MET A 237 -6.72 14.63 13.60
CA MET A 237 -7.12 15.77 12.77
C MET A 237 -8.63 16.00 12.91
N ASP A 238 -9.02 16.72 13.95
CA ASP A 238 -10.38 17.27 14.11
C ASP A 238 -10.73 18.26 12.98
N GLU A 239 -11.99 18.70 12.95
CA GLU A 239 -12.50 19.59 11.90
C GLU A 239 -11.66 20.86 11.73
N GLU A 240 -11.19 21.46 12.84
CA GLU A 240 -10.36 22.66 12.83
C GLU A 240 -9.01 22.39 12.13
N LYS A 241 -8.28 21.35 12.55
CA LYS A 241 -7.00 20.98 11.94
C LYS A 241 -7.14 20.57 10.48
N VAL A 242 -8.25 19.93 10.11
CA VAL A 242 -8.54 19.59 8.71
C VAL A 242 -8.68 20.88 7.89
N GLN A 243 -9.40 21.89 8.37
CA GLN A 243 -9.55 23.16 7.66
C GLN A 243 -8.23 23.92 7.55
N GLU A 244 -7.44 23.98 8.62
CA GLU A 244 -6.09 24.57 8.57
C GLU A 244 -5.20 23.87 7.53
N ALA A 245 -5.27 22.54 7.46
CA ALA A 245 -4.56 21.76 6.46
C ALA A 245 -5.04 22.08 5.03
N VAL A 246 -6.35 22.21 4.81
CA VAL A 246 -6.92 22.62 3.50
C VAL A 246 -6.38 23.99 3.08
N GLU A 247 -6.37 24.98 3.97
CA GLU A 247 -5.85 26.31 3.66
C GLU A 247 -4.35 26.30 3.32
N LEU A 248 -3.57 25.52 4.08
CA LEU A 248 -2.15 25.33 3.79
C LEU A 248 -1.94 24.65 2.42
N GLU A 249 -2.65 23.57 2.15
CA GLU A 249 -2.57 22.81 0.90
C GLU A 249 -2.97 23.67 -0.30
N ASN A 250 -4.03 24.47 -0.18
CA ASN A 250 -4.46 25.42 -1.21
C ASN A 250 -3.38 26.46 -1.51
N ARG A 251 -2.71 27.01 -0.49
CA ARG A 251 -1.58 27.92 -0.68
C ARG A 251 -0.40 27.22 -1.37
N LEU A 252 -0.07 26.01 -0.95
CA LEU A 252 1.01 25.21 -1.56
C LEU A 252 0.71 24.88 -3.02
N TYR A 253 -0.53 24.47 -3.33
CA TYR A 253 -0.99 24.20 -4.68
C TYR A 253 -0.87 25.43 -5.57
N ASN A 254 -1.44 26.57 -5.16
CA ASN A 254 -1.43 27.80 -5.95
C ASN A 254 0.01 28.29 -6.22
N SER A 255 0.89 28.18 -5.22
CA SER A 255 2.31 28.54 -5.36
C SER A 255 3.01 27.65 -6.40
N ARG A 256 2.83 26.32 -6.31
CA ARG A 256 3.45 25.35 -7.23
C ARG A 256 2.93 25.47 -8.66
N VAL A 257 1.63 25.67 -8.83
CA VAL A 257 1.03 25.92 -10.15
C VAL A 257 1.60 27.21 -10.76
N SER A 258 1.66 28.29 -9.98
CA SER A 258 2.19 29.57 -10.45
C SER A 258 3.68 29.50 -10.82
N ALA A 259 4.44 28.63 -10.14
CA ALA A 259 5.84 28.33 -10.43
C ALA A 259 6.03 27.36 -11.62
N GLY A 260 4.96 26.78 -12.16
CA GLY A 260 5.03 25.76 -13.21
C GLY A 260 5.61 24.42 -12.75
N GLU A 261 5.61 24.15 -11.44
CA GLU A 261 6.12 22.91 -10.87
C GLU A 261 5.13 21.75 -10.97
N ILE A 262 3.84 22.04 -11.04
CA ILE A 262 2.76 21.06 -11.20
C ILE A 262 1.70 21.58 -12.19
N ASP A 263 1.13 20.67 -12.96
CA ASP A 263 -0.01 20.97 -13.83
C ASP A 263 -1.30 21.03 -12.99
N PRO A 264 -2.19 22.03 -13.23
CA PRO A 264 -3.51 22.06 -12.62
C PRO A 264 -4.32 20.80 -12.93
N ASN A 265 -4.92 20.20 -11.91
CA ASN A 265 -5.75 19.01 -12.08
C ASN A 265 -6.82 18.96 -10.96
N GLU A 266 -8.08 19.11 -11.33
CA GLU A 266 -9.22 19.17 -10.40
C GLU A 266 -9.57 17.80 -9.81
N GLU A 267 -9.43 16.72 -10.57
CA GLU A 267 -9.70 15.35 -10.10
C GLU A 267 -8.84 14.96 -8.89
N LYS A 268 -7.64 15.53 -8.81
CA LYS A 268 -6.66 15.34 -7.72
C LYS A 268 -6.93 16.19 -6.49
N ARG A 269 -7.87 17.13 -6.55
CA ARG A 269 -8.27 18.02 -5.44
C ARG A 269 -9.51 17.51 -4.71
N SER A 270 -9.66 17.95 -3.47
CA SER A 270 -10.91 17.79 -2.73
C SER A 270 -11.92 18.86 -3.18
N PRO A 271 -13.22 18.54 -3.33
CA PRO A 271 -14.27 19.54 -3.60
C PRO A 271 -14.34 20.63 -2.52
N SER A 272 -14.02 20.31 -1.26
CA SER A 272 -13.95 21.29 -0.16
C SER A 272 -12.78 22.27 -0.27
N GLY A 273 -11.87 22.08 -1.22
CA GLY A 273 -10.77 23.00 -1.53
C GLY A 273 -11.22 24.30 -2.21
N GLU A 274 -12.49 24.38 -2.64
CA GLU A 274 -13.12 25.60 -3.15
C GLU A 274 -13.60 26.53 -2.03
N SER A 275 -12.70 26.89 -1.10
CA SER A 275 -12.94 28.04 -0.23
C SER A 275 -12.70 29.34 -1.02
N ALA A 276 -13.79 29.84 -1.60
CA ALA A 276 -14.14 31.23 -1.92
C ALA A 276 -13.02 32.32 -1.89
N SER A 277 -11.94 32.20 -2.67
CA SER A 277 -11.03 33.35 -2.93
C SER A 277 -10.01 33.14 -4.06
N SER A 278 -10.27 32.32 -5.08
CA SER A 278 -9.41 32.36 -6.28
C SER A 278 -9.99 33.34 -7.30
N PRO A 279 -9.35 34.50 -7.57
CA PRO A 279 -9.70 35.26 -8.77
C PRO A 279 -9.36 34.37 -9.96
N ALA A 280 -10.35 34.15 -10.83
CA ALA A 280 -10.18 33.44 -12.09
C ALA A 280 -8.86 33.87 -12.74
N VAL A 281 -7.91 32.94 -12.85
CA VAL A 281 -6.74 33.12 -13.71
C VAL A 281 -7.28 33.08 -15.13
N GLU A 282 -7.59 34.27 -15.63
CA GLU A 282 -8.05 34.52 -16.99
C GLU A 282 -7.02 33.89 -17.93
N ALA A 283 -7.45 32.86 -18.66
CA ALA A 283 -6.64 32.18 -19.64
C ALA A 283 -6.10 33.21 -20.63
N ARG A 284 -4.79 33.46 -20.57
CA ARG A 284 -4.11 34.40 -21.45
C ARG A 284 -4.26 33.89 -22.89
N ALA A 285 -5.14 34.54 -23.66
CA ALA A 285 -5.36 34.25 -25.06
C ALA A 285 -4.02 34.32 -25.84
N PRO A 286 -3.82 33.45 -26.84
CA PRO A 286 -2.60 33.47 -27.65
C PRO A 286 -2.53 34.81 -28.42
N ARG A 287 -1.39 35.51 -28.30
CA ARG A 287 -1.09 36.66 -29.16
C ARG A 287 -1.01 36.16 -30.60
N THR A 288 -1.99 36.51 -31.39
CA THR A 288 -1.88 36.51 -32.85
C THR A 288 -0.90 37.62 -33.23
N GLU A 289 0.33 37.23 -33.60
CA GLU A 289 1.13 38.04 -34.50
C GLU A 289 0.41 38.08 -35.84
N LEU A 290 -0.11 39.24 -36.21
CA LEU A 290 -0.40 39.58 -37.59
C LEU A 290 0.50 40.75 -37.95
N ASP A 291 1.58 40.38 -38.64
CA ASP A 291 2.32 41.24 -39.52
C ASP A 291 1.41 41.72 -40.67
N SER A 292 1.64 42.97 -41.11
CA SER A 292 1.37 43.56 -42.43
C SER A 292 0.53 44.86 -42.49
N ALA A 293 1.25 45.91 -42.90
CA ALA A 293 0.86 46.97 -43.84
C ALA A 293 -0.28 47.94 -43.49
N SER A 294 0.07 49.22 -43.26
CA SER A 294 -0.17 50.30 -44.24
C SER A 294 0.16 51.71 -43.71
N ARG A 295 0.81 52.48 -44.60
CA ARG A 295 1.17 53.91 -44.60
C ARG A 295 2.54 54.29 -44.04
#